data_AF-A0A517DUU0-F1
#
_entry.id   AF-A0A517DUU0-F1
#
_cell.length_a   1.000
_cell.length_b   1.000
_cell.length_c   1.000
_cell.angle_alpha   90.00
_cell.angle_beta   90.00
_cell.angle_gamma   90.00
#
_symmetry.space_group_name_H-M   'P 1'
#
loop_
_entity.id
_entity.type
_entity.pdbx_description
1 polymer ?
#
loop_
_entity_poly.entity_id
_entity_poly.type
_entity_poly.pdbx_seq_one_letter_code
_entity_poly.pdbx_strand_id
1 'polypeptide(L)'
;MEFIKNSNFILMGFLVWLIIAPRAASPRYGELFLAYMTALLFSLIGSSEIMMQKPIAFFFTLGGVLAFCYVVARKTIRITIRK
;
A
#
# COMPACT_ATOMS: atom_id res chain seq x y z
N MET A 1 -11.68 15.74 -16.34
CA MET A 1 -11.72 14.40 -16.98
C MET A 1 -10.41 13.61 -16.79
N GLU A 2 -9.28 14.24 -16.40
CA GLU A 2 -7.99 13.54 -16.18
C GLU A 2 -7.89 12.81 -14.83
N PHE A 3 -8.53 13.31 -13.76
CA PHE A 3 -8.55 12.65 -12.44
C PHE A 3 -9.20 11.26 -12.47
N ILE A 4 -10.24 11.06 -13.29
CA ILE A 4 -10.93 9.77 -13.47
C ILE A 4 -10.05 8.80 -14.26
N LYS A 5 -9.18 9.30 -15.15
CA LYS A 5 -8.25 8.46 -15.91
C LYS A 5 -7.13 7.92 -15.01
N ASN A 6 -6.74 8.70 -13.99
CA ASN A 6 -5.69 8.33 -13.05
C ASN A 6 -6.17 7.52 -11.84
N SER A 7 -7.48 7.56 -11.52
CA SER A 7 -8.06 6.79 -10.41
C SER A 7 -7.90 5.27 -10.60
N ASN A 8 -7.86 4.80 -11.85
CA ASN A 8 -7.68 3.38 -12.14
C ASN A 8 -6.29 2.88 -11.68
N PHE A 9 -5.27 3.73 -11.72
CA PHE A 9 -3.93 3.39 -11.21
C PHE A 9 -3.88 3.33 -9.68
N ILE A 10 -4.70 4.12 -8.99
CA ILE A 10 -4.86 4.01 -7.53
C ILE A 10 -5.44 2.65 -7.18
N LEU A 11 -6.47 2.22 -7.90
CA LEU A 11 -7.14 0.94 -7.68
C LEU A 11 -6.21 -0.24 -8.00
N MET A 12 -5.44 -0.16 -9.10
CA MET A 12 -4.40 -1.14 -9.42
C MET A 12 -3.30 -1.19 -8.35
N GLY A 13 -2.81 -0.03 -7.91
CA GLY A 13 -1.81 0.07 -6.84
C GLY A 13 -2.31 -0.55 -5.55
N PHE A 14 -3.55 -0.25 -5.17
CA PHE A 14 -4.19 -0.85 -4.02
C PHE A 14 -4.23 -2.38 -4.11
N LEU A 15 -4.66 -2.94 -5.24
CA LEU A 15 -4.75 -4.39 -5.42
C LEU A 15 -3.37 -5.07 -5.37
N VAL A 16 -2.37 -4.51 -6.06
CA VAL A 16 -1.01 -5.07 -6.10
C VAL A 16 -0.40 -5.08 -4.70
N TRP A 17 -0.44 -3.95 -4.00
CA TRP A 17 0.09 -3.85 -2.64
C TRP A 17 -0.71 -4.71 -1.66
N LEU A 18 -2.03 -4.84 -1.82
CA LEU A 18 -2.83 -5.73 -0.98
C LEU A 18 -2.48 -7.23 -1.18
N ILE A 19 -2.16 -7.65 -2.41
CA ILE A 19 -1.75 -9.03 -2.70
C ILE A 19 -0.36 -9.33 -2.09
N ILE A 20 0.55 -8.36 -2.15
CA ILE A 20 1.91 -8.47 -1.60
C ILE A 20 1.91 -8.37 -0.07
N ALA A 21 0.86 -7.81 0.53
CA ALA A 21 0.77 -7.62 1.96
C ALA A 21 1.00 -8.93 2.75
N PRO A 22 1.76 -8.87 3.86
CA PRO A 22 2.10 -10.05 4.63
C PRO A 22 0.84 -10.72 5.20
N ARG A 23 0.76 -12.04 5.03
CA ARG A 23 -0.35 -12.82 5.58
C ARG A 23 -0.15 -13.04 7.07
N ALA A 24 -1.17 -12.75 7.87
CA ALA A 24 -1.17 -12.89 9.32
C ALA A 24 -0.88 -14.31 9.86
N ALA A 25 -0.88 -15.33 9.01
CA ALA A 25 -0.54 -16.70 9.37
C ALA A 25 0.97 -17.03 9.19
N SER A 26 1.77 -16.10 8.67
CA SER A 26 3.21 -16.33 8.46
C SER A 26 3.98 -16.25 9.79
N PRO A 27 4.89 -17.21 10.07
CA PRO A 27 5.74 -17.17 11.26
C PRO A 27 6.71 -15.97 11.27
N ARG A 28 7.01 -15.40 10.10
CA ARG A 28 7.86 -14.21 9.92
C ARG A 28 7.05 -12.94 9.61
N TYR A 29 5.82 -12.84 10.13
CA TYR A 29 4.94 -11.69 9.86
C TYR A 29 5.62 -10.35 10.14
N GLY A 30 6.36 -10.23 11.25
CA GLY A 30 7.02 -8.98 11.65
C GLY A 30 8.04 -8.49 10.61
N GLU A 31 8.94 -9.37 10.18
CA GLU A 31 9.97 -9.07 9.18
C GLU A 31 9.35 -8.70 7.82
N LEU A 32 8.37 -9.48 7.36
CA LEU A 32 7.68 -9.23 6.09
C LEU A 32 6.86 -7.94 6.13
N PHE A 33 6.28 -7.59 7.28
CA PHE A 33 5.57 -6.34 7.47
C PHE A 33 6.50 -5.14 7.50
N LEU A 34 7.67 -5.28 8.10
CA LEU A 34 8.71 -4.25 8.05
C LEU A 34 9.19 -4.03 6.61
N ALA A 35 9.50 -5.11 5.88
CA ALA A 35 9.89 -5.04 4.47
C ALA A 35 8.79 -4.42 3.58
N TYR A 36 7.53 -4.74 3.85
CA TYR A 36 6.39 -4.15 3.17
C TYR A 36 6.29 -2.63 3.43
N MET A 37 6.45 -2.19 4.69
CA MET A 37 6.44 -0.78 5.06
C MET A 37 7.61 -0.01 4.43
N THR A 38 8.82 -0.56 4.48
CA THR A 38 10.00 0.11 3.92
C THR A 38 9.89 0.23 2.41
N ALA A 39 9.44 -0.81 1.71
CA ALA A 39 9.21 -0.76 0.26
C ALA A 39 8.17 0.31 -0.12
N LEU A 40 7.08 0.44 0.64
CA LEU A 40 6.10 1.50 0.44
C LEU A 40 6.69 2.89 0.68
N LEU A 41 7.49 3.05 1.74
CA LEU A 41 8.10 4.33 2.10
C LEU A 41 9.06 4.81 1.00
N PHE A 42 9.95 3.93 0.54
CA PHE A 42 10.86 4.23 -0.57
C PHE A 42 10.10 4.51 -1.87
N SER A 43 9.06 3.72 -2.16
CA SER A 43 8.24 3.94 -3.35
C SER A 43 7.53 5.29 -3.29
N LEU A 44 7.03 5.69 -2.12
CA LEU A 44 6.35 6.96 -1.94
C LEU A 44 7.30 8.15 -2.11
N ILE A 45 8.45 8.13 -1.44
CA ILE A 45 9.50 9.15 -1.54
C ILE A 45 10.03 9.24 -2.99
N GLY A 46 10.33 8.11 -3.61
CA GLY A 46 10.78 8.09 -5.00
C GLY A 46 9.72 8.61 -5.95
N SER A 47 8.44 8.26 -5.73
CA SER A 47 7.33 8.71 -6.56
C SER A 47 6.95 10.19 -6.35
N SER A 48 7.21 10.77 -5.18
CA SER A 48 6.90 12.18 -4.90
C SER A 48 7.78 13.13 -5.71
N GLU A 49 9.06 12.80 -5.87
CA GLU A 49 10.02 13.59 -6.68
C GLU A 49 9.64 13.61 -8.17
N ILE A 50 9.09 12.50 -8.67
CA ILE A 50 8.69 12.37 -10.08
C ILE A 50 7.22 12.70 -10.35
N MET A 51 6.47 13.19 -9.34
CA MET A 51 5.03 13.46 -9.47
C MET A 51 4.70 14.44 -10.60
N MET A 52 5.55 15.46 -10.82
CA MET A 52 5.38 16.43 -11.91
C MET A 52 5.67 15.85 -13.31
N GLN A 53 6.47 14.80 -13.43
CA GLN A 53 6.83 14.19 -14.72
C GLN A 53 6.05 12.92 -15.03
N LYS A 54 5.74 12.11 -14.01
CA LYS A 54 5.05 10.82 -14.13
C LYS A 54 4.03 10.65 -12.99
N PRO A 55 2.87 11.32 -13.09
CA PRO A 55 1.84 11.28 -12.04
C PRO A 55 1.33 9.85 -11.78
N ILE A 56 1.38 8.97 -12.78
CA ILE A 56 0.93 7.57 -12.69
C ILE A 56 1.62 6.80 -11.56
N ALA A 57 2.94 6.97 -11.40
CA ALA A 57 3.70 6.26 -10.37
C ALA A 57 3.27 6.70 -8.96
N PHE A 58 3.01 8.01 -8.79
CA PHE A 58 2.52 8.59 -7.56
C PHE A 58 1.09 8.14 -7.23
N PHE A 59 0.19 8.10 -8.21
CA PHE A 59 -1.16 7.59 -8.00
C PHE A 59 -1.17 6.09 -7.65
N PHE A 60 -0.28 5.30 -8.23
CA PHE A 60 -0.11 3.89 -7.88
C PHE A 60 0.38 3.70 -6.43
N THR A 61 1.36 4.49 -5.98
CA THR A 61 1.87 4.43 -4.60
C THR A 61 0.84 4.95 -3.58
N LEU A 62 0.04 5.95 -3.94
CA LEU A 62 -1.15 6.35 -3.18
C LEU A 62 -2.11 5.18 -2.93
N GLY A 63 -2.36 4.36 -3.95
CA GLY A 63 -3.11 3.10 -3.81
C GLY A 63 -2.47 2.14 -2.81
N GLY A 64 -1.13 2.04 -2.83
CA GLY A 64 -0.36 1.25 -1.86
C GLY A 64 -0.49 1.74 -0.42
N VAL A 65 -0.54 3.05 -0.19
CA VAL A 65 -0.79 3.63 1.13
C VAL A 65 -2.18 3.26 1.65
N LEU A 66 -3.20 3.31 0.79
CA LEU A 66 -4.56 2.86 1.16
C LEU A 66 -4.59 1.37 1.51
N ALA A 67 -3.86 0.53 0.75
CA ALA A 67 -3.74 -0.90 1.04
C ALA A 67 -3.05 -1.16 2.38
N PHE A 68 -1.99 -0.40 2.69
CA PHE A 68 -1.33 -0.46 3.99
C PHE A 68 -2.29 -0.10 5.14
N CYS A 69 -3.01 1.02 5.02
CA CYS A 69 -4.02 1.41 6.03
C CYS A 69 -5.07 0.33 6.23
N TYR A 70 -5.55 -0.29 5.14
CA TYR A 70 -6.48 -1.41 5.20
C TYR A 70 -5.90 -2.63 5.93
N VAL A 71 -4.66 -3.01 5.63
CA VAL A 71 -3.96 -4.14 6.27
C VAL A 71 -3.78 -3.89 7.78
N VAL A 72 -3.39 -2.67 8.16
CA VAL A 72 -3.26 -2.26 9.57
C VAL A 72 -4.62 -2.30 10.27
N ALA A 73 -5.65 -1.67 9.70
CA ALA A 73 -7.00 -1.65 10.27
C ALA A 73 -7.55 -3.07 10.45
N ARG A 74 -7.40 -3.94 9.45
CA ARG A 74 -7.81 -5.35 9.51
C ARG A 74 -7.09 -6.10 10.63
N LYS A 75 -5.79 -5.85 10.82
CA LYS A 75 -5.02 -6.47 11.91
C LYS A 75 -5.50 -5.97 13.27
N THR A 76 -5.69 -4.66 13.43
CA THR A 76 -6.20 -4.06 14.66
C THR A 76 -7.56 -4.64 15.03
N ILE A 77 -8.50 -4.70 14.09
CA ILE A 77 -9.83 -5.29 14.29
C ILE A 77 -9.72 -6.77 14.69
N ARG A 78 -8.84 -7.55 14.04
CA ARG A 78 -8.64 -8.97 14.35
C ARG A 78 -8.06 -9.19 15.76
N ILE A 79 -7.19 -8.30 16.22
CA ILE A 79 -6.65 -8.33 17.58
C ILE A 79 -7.74 -7.98 18.59
N THR A 80 -8.54 -6.94 18.34
CA THR A 80 -9.64 -6.54 19.22
C THR A 80 -10.71 -7.61 19.36
N ILE A 81 -11.09 -8.30 18.28
CA ILE A 81 -12.12 -9.36 18.32
C ILE A 81 -11.62 -10.64 19.03
N ARG A 82 -10.31 -10.89 19.07
CA ARG A 82 -9.72 -12.06 19.75
C ARG A 82 -9.37 -11.80 21.23
N LYS A 83 -9.54 -10.58 21.70
CA LYS A 83 -9.24 -10.17 23.08
C LYS A 83 -10.53 -10.21 23.90
#